data_AF-A0A452ZSW9-F1
#
_entry.id   AF-A0A452ZSW9-F1
#
_cell.length_a   1.000
_cell.length_b   1.000
_cell.length_c   1.000
_cell.angle_alpha   90.00
_cell.angle_beta   90.00
_cell.angle_gamma   90.00
#
_symmetry.space_group_name_H-M   'P 1'
#
loop_
_entity.id
_entity.type
_entity.pdbx_description
1 polymer ?
#
loop_
_entity_poly.entity_id
_entity_poly.type
_entity_poly.pdbx_seq_one_letter_code
_entity_poly.pdbx_strand_id
1 'polypeptide(L)' 'MACWALPELSTFQDKLGREAYDKVDVIGIDEAQFFDDLHDFCSKAADHDGKIVVVAGLDGDYKR' A
#
# COMPACT_ATOMS: atom_id res chain seq x y z
N MET A 1 -15.30 -1.37 4.92
CA MET A 1 -13.87 -1.38 4.54
C MET A 1 -13.85 -1.15 3.05
N ALA A 2 -13.23 -0.06 2.60
CA ALA A 2 -13.15 0.26 1.17
C ALA A 2 -11.85 -0.31 0.62
N CYS A 3 -11.92 -0.96 -0.54
CA CYS A 3 -10.77 -1.50 -1.26
C CYS A 3 -10.65 -0.77 -2.59
N TRP A 4 -9.43 -0.49 -3.01
CA TRP A 4 -9.15 0.19 -4.27
C TRP A 4 -8.23 -0.66 -5.12
N ALA A 5 -8.68 -0.98 -6.34
CA ALA A 5 -7.78 -1.47 -7.37
C ALA A 5 -6.93 -0.27 -7.85
N LEU A 6 -5.62 -0.40 -7.67
CA LEU A 6 -4.63 0.60 -8.05
C LEU A 6 -3.65 -0.05 -9.04
N PRO A 7 -3.18 0.69 -10.05
CA PRO A 7 -2.02 0.27 -10.83
C PRO A 7 -0.70 0.51 -10.09
N GLU A 8 -0.66 1.53 -9.21
CA GLU A 8 0.53 1.97 -8.46
C GLU A 8 0.09 2.45 -7.06
N LEU A 9 0.82 2.07 -6.01
CA LEU A 9 0.48 2.38 -4.63
C LEU A 9 0.61 3.87 -4.31
N SER A 10 1.53 4.57 -4.97
CA SER A 10 1.73 6.02 -4.87
C SER A 10 0.44 6.81 -5.13
N THR A 11 -0.44 6.31 -6.00
CA THR A 11 -1.73 6.94 -6.34
C THR A 11 -2.81 6.79 -5.27
N PHE A 12 -2.55 5.98 -4.22
CA PHE A 12 -3.52 5.71 -3.17
C PHE A 12 -3.94 6.97 -2.42
N GLN A 13 -2.98 7.84 -2.07
CA GLN A 13 -3.27 9.08 -1.34
C GLN A 13 -4.20 10.00 -2.15
N ASP A 14 -3.99 10.08 -3.46
CA ASP A 14 -4.80 10.89 -4.37
C ASP A 14 -6.20 10.32 -4.56
N LYS A 15 -6.34 8.98 -4.70
CA LYS A 15 -7.65 8.33 -4.82
C LYS A 15 -8.47 8.37 -3.55
N LEU A 16 -7.82 8.21 -2.39
CA LEU A 16 -8.48 8.26 -1.10
C LEU A 16 -8.82 9.70 -0.69
N GLY A 17 -7.95 10.64 -1.07
CA GLY A 17 -7.97 12.02 -0.62
C GLY A 17 -7.19 12.20 0.68
N ARG A 18 -6.48 13.33 0.79
CA ARG A 18 -5.53 13.58 1.88
C ARG A 18 -6.14 13.55 3.27
N GLU A 19 -7.28 14.22 3.48
CA GLU A 19 -7.95 14.20 4.78
C GLU A 19 -8.40 12.81 5.22
N ALA A 20 -8.79 11.96 4.27
CA ALA A 20 -9.19 10.60 4.58
C ALA A 20 -7.96 9.74 4.86
N TYR A 21 -6.88 9.89 4.08
CA TYR A 21 -5.60 9.21 4.30
C TYR A 21 -5.00 9.52 5.67
N ASP A 22 -5.05 10.77 6.12
CA ASP A 22 -4.51 11.18 7.42
C ASP A 22 -5.25 10.52 8.59
N LYS A 23 -6.52 10.14 8.40
CA LYS A 23 -7.35 9.42 9.39
C LYS A 23 -7.20 7.89 9.33
N VAL A 24 -6.43 7.36 8.37
CA VAL A 24 -6.17 5.93 8.27
C VAL A 24 -5.00 5.54 9.16
N ASP A 25 -5.27 4.68 10.14
CA ASP A 25 -4.23 4.11 11.01
C ASP A 25 -3.57 2.86 10.41
N VAL A 26 -4.33 2.07 9.64
CA VAL A 26 -3.89 0.77 9.10
C VAL A 26 -4.15 0.68 7.60
N ILE A 27 -3.13 0.30 6.84
CA ILE A 27 -3.20 0.05 5.40
C ILE A 27 -2.91 -1.43 5.14
N GLY A 28 -3.87 -2.13 4.52
CA GLY A 28 -3.67 -3.46 3.99
C GLY A 28 -3.33 -3.42 2.50
N ILE A 29 -2.27 -4.11 2.10
CA ILE A 29 -1.87 -4.30 0.71
C ILE A 29 -1.96 -5.79 0.43
N ASP A 30 -2.73 -6.17 -0.58
CA ASP A 30 -2.86 -7.55 -1.04
C ASP A 30 -2.23 -7.68 -2.43
N GLU A 31 -1.80 -8.88 -2.78
CA GLU A 31 -1.11 -9.19 -4.04
C GLU A 31 0.09 -8.26 -4.32
N ALA A 32 0.88 -8.00 -3.27
CA ALA A 32 1.91 -6.97 -3.26
C ALA A 32 3.01 -7.15 -4.33
N GLN A 33 3.20 -8.38 -4.81
CA GLN A 33 4.16 -8.70 -5.88
C GLN A 33 3.87 -8.00 -7.22
N PHE A 34 2.69 -7.39 -7.40
CA PHE A 34 2.36 -6.63 -8.60
C PHE A 34 2.73 -5.14 -8.54
N PHE A 35 3.21 -4.64 -7.40
CA PHE A 35 3.52 -3.22 -7.23
C PHE A 35 5.03 -2.97 -7.19
N ASP A 36 5.56 -2.36 -8.24
CA ASP A 36 6.98 -1.98 -8.32
C ASP A 36 7.35 -0.89 -7.30
N ASP A 37 6.38 -0.08 -6.87
CA ASP A 37 6.56 1.02 -5.91
C ASP A 37 6.26 0.64 -4.45
N LEU A 38 6.14 -0.66 -4.15
CA LEU A 38 5.83 -1.18 -2.82
C LEU A 38 6.79 -0.70 -1.73
N HIS A 39 8.10 -0.83 -1.96
CA HIS A 39 9.11 -0.47 -0.96
C HIS A 39 9.04 1.01 -0.57
N ASP A 40 8.95 1.89 -1.56
CA ASP A 40 8.93 3.34 -1.35
C ASP A 40 7.61 3.77 -0.69
N PHE A 41 6.49 3.17 -1.09
CA PHE A 41 5.20 3.38 -0.45
C PHE A 41 5.22 2.95 1.02
N CYS A 42 5.69 1.74 1.31
CA CYS A 42 5.76 1.22 2.68
C CYS A 42 6.69 2.06 3.56
N SER A 43 7.87 2.42 3.07
CA SER A 43 8.81 3.28 3.80
C SER A 43 8.18 4.63 4.14
N LYS A 44 7.50 5.27 3.18
CA LYS A 44 6.77 6.50 3.44
C LYS A 44 5.64 6.31 4.46
N ALA A 45 4.76 5.35 4.22
CA ALA A 45 3.57 5.14 5.03
C ALA A 45 3.90 4.74 6.47
N ALA A 46 4.89 3.87 6.67
CA ALA A 46 5.28 3.38 7.99
C ALA A 46 6.23 4.34 8.71
N ASP A 47 7.33 4.75 8.07
CA ASP A 47 8.40 5.48 8.76
C ASP A 47 8.09 6.98 8.89
N HIS A 48 7.40 7.55 7.91
CA HIS A 48 7.12 8.99 7.87
C HIS A 48 5.68 9.32 8.28
N ASP A 49 4.70 8.56 7.80
CA ASP A 49 3.27 8.83 8.04
C ASP A 49 2.72 8.09 9.28
N GLY A 50 3.54 7.24 9.92
CA GLY A 50 3.22 6.57 11.19
C GLY A 50 2.11 5.52 11.11
N LYS A 51 1.88 4.96 9.92
CA LYS A 51 0.79 4.01 9.66
C LYS A 51 1.26 2.56 9.86
N ILE A 52 0.34 1.71 10.29
CA ILE A 52 0.57 0.27 10.30
C ILE A 52 0.30 -0.26 8.89
N VAL A 53 1.33 -0.78 8.23
CA VAL A 53 1.20 -1.37 6.90
C VAL A 53 1.28 -2.89 7.00
N VAL A 54 0.23 -3.58 6.56
CA VAL A 54 0.17 -5.04 6.49
C VAL A 54 0.23 -5.43 5.02
N VAL A 55 1.27 -6.16 4.65
CA VAL A 55 1.53 -6.55 3.27
C VAL A 55 1.33 -8.06 3.12
N ALA A 56 0.48 -8.45 2.19
CA ALA A 56 0.29 -9.81 1.72
C ALA A 56 0.71 -9.89 0.25
N GLY A 57 1.52 -10.87 -0.08
CA GLY A 57 2.00 -11.09 -1.44
C GLY A 57 2.78 -12.39 -1.53
N LEU A 58 3.08 -12.80 -2.76
CA LEU A 58 3.88 -13.97 -3.05
C LEU A 58 5.37 -13.62 -3.03
N ASP A 59 6.19 -14.49 -2.44
CA ASP A 59 7.66 -14.36 -2.42
C ASP A 59 8.31 -14.79 -3.76
N GLY A 60 7.54 -15.44 -4.63
CA GLY A 60 8.03 -16.00 -5.89
C GLY A 60 6.93 -16.12 -6.94
N ASP A 61 7.35 -16.24 -8.20
CA ASP A 61 6.43 -16.49 -9.30
C ASP A 61 6.17 -18.01 -9.45
N TYR A 62 5.37 -18.40 -10.45
CA TYR A 62 5.07 -19.82 -10.71
C TYR A 62 6.33 -20.66 -11.04
N LYS A 63 7.50 -20.03 -11.26
CA LYS A 63 8.77 -20.67 -11.57
C LYS A 63 9.74 -20.75 -10.39
N ARG A 64 9.31 -20.29 -9.21
CA ARG A 64 10.03 -20.23 -7.91
C ARG A 64 10.67 -18.89 -7.64
#